data_AF-A0A967KE95-F1
#
_entry.id   AF-A0A967KE95-F1
#
_cell.length_a   1.000
_cell.length_b   1.000
_cell.length_c   1.000
_cell.angle_alpha   90.00
_cell.angle_beta   90.00
_cell.angle_gamma   90.00
#
_symmetry.space_group_name_H-M   'P 1'
#
loop_
_entity.id
_entity.type
_entity.pdbx_description
1 polymer ?
#
loop_
_entity_poly.entity_id
_entity_poly.type
_entity_poly.pdbx_seq_one_letter_code
_entity_poly.pdbx_strand_id
1 'polypeptide(L)' 'SQQLEFLAPVFVGDTITAVVEVTSWRPEKRIITFKTDAYNQEEIQVVTGQSVLMVE' A
#
# COMPACT_ATOMS: atom_id res chain seq x y z
N SER A 1 -6.03 -9.22 4.58
CA SER A 1 -4.80 -9.13 5.41
C SER A 1 -3.95 -8.00 4.88
N GLN A 2 -3.10 -7.41 5.71
CA GLN A 2 -2.17 -6.35 5.32
C GLN A 2 -0.78 -6.68 5.85
N GLN A 3 0.23 -6.52 5.00
CA GLN A 3 1.65 -6.56 5.37
C GLN A 3 2.26 -5.19 5.09
N LEU A 4 3.13 -4.72 5.98
CA LEU A 4 3.75 -3.40 5.92
C LEU A 4 5.23 -3.51 6.30
N GLU A 5 6.06 -2.81 5.54
CA GLU A 5 7.47 -2.57 5.83
C GLU A 5 7.69 -1.07 5.90
N PHE A 6 8.22 -0.59 7.03
CA PHE A 6 8.54 0.81 7.25
C PHE A 6 9.98 1.06 6.81
N LEU A 7 10.16 1.87 5.78
CA LEU A 7 11.44 2.07 5.11
C LEU A 7 12.17 3.33 5.60
N ALA A 8 11.40 4.34 6.01
CA ALA A 8 11.91 5.63 6.48
C ALA A 8 10.96 6.26 7.51
N PRO A 9 11.46 7.14 8.40
CA PRO A 9 10.62 7.86 9.35
C PRO A 9 9.68 8.85 8.65
N VAL A 10 8.52 9.10 9.27
CA VAL A 10 7.58 10.17 8.91
C VAL A 10 7.52 11.13 10.09
N PHE A 11 7.63 12.43 9.82
CA PHE A 11 7.60 13.47 10.83
C PHE A 11 6.24 14.17 10.89
N VAL A 12 5.94 14.78 12.02
CA VAL A 12 4.72 15.58 12.18
C VAL A 12 4.75 16.75 11.21
N GLY A 13 3.72 16.86 10.38
CA GLY A 13 3.61 17.87 9.32
C GLY A 13 3.94 17.37 7.92
N ASP A 14 4.49 16.16 7.77
CA ASP A 14 4.70 15.55 6.46
C ASP A 14 3.37 15.31 5.74
N THR A 15 3.39 15.49 4.42
CA THR A 15 2.28 15.11 3.54
C THR A 15 2.61 13.78 2.90
N ILE A 16 1.77 12.77 3.15
CA ILE A 16 1.98 11.42 2.64
C ILE A 16 1.03 11.13 1.47
N THR A 17 1.59 10.67 0.36
CA THR A 17 0.85 10.14 -0.80
C THR A 17 0.84 8.62 -0.72
N ALA A 18 -0.34 8.03 -0.54
CA ALA A 18 -0.53 6.58 -0.61
C ALA A 18 -0.93 6.16 -2.03
N VAL A 19 -0.31 5.10 -2.53
CA VAL A 19 -0.54 4.53 -3.86
C VAL A 19 -0.86 3.05 -3.72
N VAL A 20 -1.93 2.62 -4.39
CA VAL A 20 -2.33 1.22 -4.47
C VAL A 20 -2.37 0.77 -5.93
N GLU A 21 -1.77 -0.38 -6.20
CA GLU A 21 -1.76 -0.99 -7.53
C GLU A 21 -2.36 -2.39 -7.44
N VAL A 22 -3.31 -2.72 -8.32
CA VAL A 22 -3.86 -4.08 -8.42
C VAL A 22 -2.81 -4.99 -9.04
N THR A 23 -2.34 -5.97 -8.27
CA THR A 23 -1.33 -6.94 -8.74
C THR A 23 -1.93 -8.30 -9.07
N SER A 24 -3.11 -8.63 -8.53
CA SER A 24 -3.82 -9.87 -8.85
C SER A 24 -5.32 -9.76 -8.60
N TRP A 25 -6.11 -10.39 -9.46
CA TRP A 25 -7.57 -10.50 -9.31
C TRP A 25 -8.03 -11.95 -9.52
N ARG A 26 -8.72 -12.51 -8.52
CA ARG A 26 -9.31 -13.85 -8.51
C ARG A 26 -10.82 -13.75 -8.34
N PRO A 27 -11.57 -13.51 -9.43
CA PRO A 27 -13.01 -13.23 -9.37
C PRO A 27 -13.85 -14.35 -8.76
N GLU A 28 -13.48 -15.61 -9.01
CA GLU A 28 -14.17 -16.79 -8.51
C GLU A 28 -14.11 -16.91 -6.98
N LYS A 29 -13.04 -16.37 -6.38
CA LYS A 29 -12.90 -16.28 -4.91
C LYS A 29 -13.24 -14.89 -4.38
N ARG A 30 -13.53 -13.94 -5.28
CA ARG A 30 -13.68 -12.52 -5.02
C ARG A 30 -12.49 -11.92 -4.28
N ILE A 31 -11.28 -12.38 -4.58
CA ILE A 31 -10.06 -11.90 -3.90
C ILE A 31 -9.25 -11.02 -4.84
N ILE A 32 -8.92 -9.82 -4.37
CA ILE A 32 -8.00 -8.89 -5.01
C ILE A 32 -6.74 -8.72 -4.14
N THR A 33 -5.58 -8.66 -4.79
CA THR A 33 -4.30 -8.36 -4.16
C THR A 33 -3.78 -7.03 -4.66
N PHE A 34 -3.25 -6.21 -3.75
CA PHE A 34 -2.66 -4.92 -4.05
C PHE A 34 -1.21 -4.86 -3.60
N LYS A 35 -0.37 -4.17 -4.38
CA LYS A 35 0.84 -3.53 -3.86
C LYS A 35 0.43 -2.19 -3.23
N THR A 36 0.96 -1.90 -2.06
CA THR A 36 0.62 -0.69 -1.30
C THR A 36 1.90 0.06 -0.96
N ASP A 37 2.08 1.24 -1.55
CA ASP A 37 3.25 2.08 -1.31
C ASP A 37 2.81 3.44 -0.74
N ALA A 38 3.69 4.07 0.04
CA ALA A 38 3.48 5.43 0.49
C ALA A 38 4.76 6.25 0.38
N TYR A 39 4.62 7.51 0.00
CA TYR A 39 5.70 8.45 -0.26
C TYR A 39 5.47 9.75 0.50
N ASN A 40 6.52 10.40 0.98
CA ASN A 40 6.41 11.76 1.55
C ASN A 40 6.45 12.84 0.46
N GLN A 41 6.41 14.11 0.86
CA GLN A 41 6.46 15.27 -0.04
C GLN A 41 7.76 15.41 -0.85
N GLU A 42 8.82 14.68 -0.48
CA GLU A 42 10.11 14.64 -1.20
C GLU A 42 10.20 13.40 -2.10
N GLU A 43 9.09 12.70 -2.33
CA GLU A 43 9.01 11.45 -3.09
C GLU A 43 9.83 10.29 -2.50
N ILE A 44 10.22 10.40 -1.22
CA ILE A 44 10.88 9.32 -0.50
C ILE A 44 9.82 8.29 -0.12
N GLN A 45 10.07 7.03 -0.51
CA GLN A 45 9.20 5.92 -0.11
C GLN A 45 9.37 5.63 1.38
N VAL A 46 8.29 5.81 2.15
CA VAL A 46 8.28 5.64 3.60
C VAL A 46 7.70 4.29 4.01
N VAL A 47 6.81 3.73 3.19
CA VAL A 47 6.20 2.42 3.42
C VAL A 47 6.09 1.66 2.10
N THR A 48 6.31 0.35 2.16
CA THR A 48 5.88 -0.60 1.13
C THR A 48 5.11 -1.75 1.78
N GLY A 49 4.34 -2.50 0.99
CA GLY A 49 3.53 -3.58 1.51
C GLY A 49 2.64 -4.24 0.49
N GLN A 50 1.88 -5.20 0.99
CA GLN A 50 0.90 -5.95 0.22
C GLN A 50 -0.41 -6.03 0.99
N SER A 51 -1.51 -5.82 0.28
CA SER A 51 -2.87 -6.01 0.79
C SER A 51 -3.57 -7.13 0.06
N VAL A 52 -4.40 -7.89 0.77
CA VAL A 52 -5.31 -8.88 0.18
C VAL A 52 -6.70 -8.64 0.74
N LEU A 53 -7.64 -8.30 -0.13
CA LEU A 53 -9.04 -8.04 0.20
C LEU A 53 -9.95 -9.04 -0.50
N MET A 54 -11.05 -9.38 0.18
CA MET A 54 -12.20 -10.00 -0.46
C MET A 54 -13.21 -8.89 -0.78
N VAL A 55 -13.72 -8.86 -2.01
CA VAL A 55 -14.70 -7.85 -2.46
C VAL A 55 -16.09 -8.48 -2.57
N GLU A 56 -17.13 -7.66 -2.36
CA GLU A 56 -18.53 -8.11 -2.41
C GLU A 56 -19.13 -8.02 -3.83
#